data_AF-A0A133UTT1-F1
#
_entry.id   AF-A0A133UTT1-F1
#
_cell.length_a   1.000
_cell.length_b   1.000
_cell.length_c   1.000
_cell.angle_alpha   90.00
_cell.angle_beta   90.00
_cell.angle_gamma   90.00
#
_symmetry.space_group_name_H-M   'P 1'
#
loop_
_entity.id
_entity.type
_entity.pdbx_description
1 polymer ?
#
loop_
_entity_poly.entity_id
_entity_poly.type
_entity_poly.pdbx_seq_one_letter_code
_entity_poly.pdbx_strand_id
1 'polypeptide(L)'
;MSSKSYPLRLPENLLKLAEIRSKEERVDKSTALRQLMYEGAENYVLELIGKGRLSIGRGAEILERAPYEIYRLAEEKDVDIGATMEQYKKGKRIAERKIEAEE
;
A
#
# COMPACT_ATOMS: atom_id res chain seq x y z
N MET A 1 11.16 6.54 13.05
CA MET A 1 11.57 5.35 12.27
C MET A 1 12.99 4.94 12.64
N SER A 2 13.20 3.67 12.93
CA SER A 2 14.55 3.09 12.99
C SER A 2 15.04 2.92 11.55
N SER A 3 16.17 3.52 11.18
CA SER A 3 16.77 3.33 9.86
C SER A 3 17.89 2.30 9.94
N LYS A 4 17.96 1.42 8.94
CA LYS A 4 19.07 0.48 8.76
C LYS A 4 19.76 0.80 7.44
N SER A 5 21.09 0.90 7.47
CA SER A 5 21.88 1.04 6.25
C SER A 5 21.91 -0.29 5.51
N TYR A 6 21.61 -0.27 4.22
CA TYR A 6 21.64 -1.45 3.35
C TYR A 6 22.29 -1.07 2.01
N PRO A 7 23.46 -1.65 1.65
CA PRO A 7 24.17 -1.29 0.44
C PRO A 7 23.47 -1.87 -0.80
N LEU A 8 23.09 -1.00 -1.73
CA LEU A 8 22.44 -1.37 -2.99
C LEU A 8 23.15 -0.73 -4.17
N ARG A 9 23.30 -1.47 -5.27
CA ARG A 9 23.69 -0.90 -6.56
C ARG A 9 22.42 -0.38 -7.24
N LEU A 10 22.38 0.93 -7.45
CA LEU A 10 21.25 1.59 -8.11
C LEU A 10 21.61 1.94 -9.55
N PRO A 11 20.72 1.67 -10.52
CA PRO A 11 20.95 2.09 -11.89
C PRO A 11 20.91 3.61 -12.00
N GLU A 12 21.69 4.16 -12.94
CA GLU A 12 21.89 5.62 -13.06
C GLU A 12 20.59 6.40 -13.30
N ASN A 13 19.63 5.81 -14.01
CA ASN A 13 18.35 6.44 -14.28
C ASN A 13 17.57 6.74 -12.99
N LEU A 14 17.62 5.87 -11.98
CA LEU A 14 16.97 6.12 -10.68
C LEU A 14 17.68 7.23 -9.90
N LEU A 15 19.01 7.30 -9.98
CA LEU A 15 19.79 8.38 -9.36
C LEU A 15 19.49 9.73 -10.03
N LYS A 16 19.30 9.75 -11.35
CA LYS A 16 18.87 10.95 -12.09
C LYS A 16 17.48 11.41 -11.67
N LEU A 17 16.53 10.48 -11.50
CA LEU A 17 15.18 10.80 -11.01
C LEU A 17 15.22 11.39 -9.60
N ALA A 18 15.99 10.78 -8.68
CA ALA A 18 16.16 11.31 -7.32
C ALA A 18 16.81 12.71 -7.33
N GLU A 19 17.71 13.00 -8.26
CA GLU A 19 18.29 14.34 -8.42
C GLU A 19 17.27 15.38 -8.91
N ILE A 20 16.39 15.01 -9.85
CA ILE A 20 15.31 15.90 -10.31
C ILE A 20 14.43 16.27 -9.12
N ARG A 21 13.92 15.28 -8.39
CA ARG A 21 13.05 15.50 -7.21
C ARG A 21 13.75 16.27 -6.10
N SER A 22 15.03 15.97 -5.85
CA SER A 22 15.86 16.69 -4.87
C SER A 22 15.93 18.19 -5.17
N LYS A 23 16.05 18.59 -6.45
CA LYS A 23 16.06 20.00 -6.86
C LYS A 23 14.69 20.64 -6.75
N GLU A 24 13.64 19.96 -7.19
CA GLU A 24 12.27 20.48 -7.16
C GLU A 24 11.76 20.69 -5.73
N GLU A 25 11.93 19.69 -4.86
CA GLU A 25 11.44 19.70 -3.48
C GLU A 25 12.44 20.30 -2.47
N ARG A 26 13.65 20.65 -2.92
CA ARG A 26 14.75 21.20 -2.09
C ARG A 26 15.12 20.29 -0.91
N VAL A 27 15.17 18.99 -1.16
CA VAL A 27 15.60 17.96 -0.19
C VAL A 27 16.90 17.31 -0.64
N ASP A 28 17.61 16.61 0.26
CA ASP A 28 18.80 15.87 -0.14
C ASP A 28 18.46 14.65 -1.02
N LYS A 29 19.41 14.21 -1.85
CA LYS A 29 19.22 13.11 -2.81
C LYS A 29 18.77 11.80 -2.13
N SER A 30 19.22 11.54 -0.90
CA SER A 30 18.84 10.31 -0.19
C SER A 30 17.39 10.38 0.30
N THR A 31 16.95 11.56 0.74
CA THR A 31 15.54 11.81 1.08
C THR A 31 14.65 11.70 -0.15
N ALA A 32 15.02 12.34 -1.25
CA ALA A 32 14.32 12.21 -2.53
C ALA A 32 14.15 10.74 -2.97
N LEU A 33 15.24 9.96 -2.88
CA LEU A 33 15.20 8.54 -3.20
C LEU A 33 14.27 7.76 -2.26
N ARG A 34 14.30 8.03 -0.95
CA ARG A 34 13.39 7.39 0.02
C ARG A 34 11.93 7.72 -0.29
N GLN A 35 11.60 8.97 -0.59
CA GLN A 35 10.24 9.38 -0.95
C GLN A 35 9.75 8.59 -2.18
N LEU A 36 10.55 8.51 -3.24
CA LEU A 36 10.25 7.73 -4.44
C LEU A 36 10.04 6.23 -4.12
N MET A 37 10.88 5.67 -3.24
CA MET A 37 10.71 4.29 -2.79
C MET A 37 9.40 4.09 -2.02
N TYR A 38 9.03 5.02 -1.14
CA TYR A 38 7.76 4.96 -0.40
C TYR A 38 6.56 5.04 -1.33
N GLU A 39 6.57 5.91 -2.32
CA GLU A 39 5.49 6.00 -3.33
C GLU A 39 5.32 4.68 -4.09
N GLY A 40 6.42 4.04 -4.47
CA GLY A 40 6.40 2.73 -5.10
C GLY A 40 5.90 1.62 -4.16
N ALA A 41 6.31 1.65 -2.90
CA ALA A 41 5.89 0.69 -1.89
C ALA A 41 4.38 0.77 -1.63
N GLU A 42 3.81 1.99 -1.56
CA GLU A 42 2.37 2.20 -1.42
C GLU A 42 1.59 1.54 -2.56
N ASN A 43 1.97 1.81 -3.81
CA ASN A 43 1.31 1.23 -4.98
C ASN A 43 1.38 -0.32 -4.96
N TYR A 44 2.55 -0.86 -4.65
CA TYR A 44 2.76 -2.31 -4.60
C TYR A 44 1.95 -2.97 -3.48
N VAL A 45 1.88 -2.36 -2.30
CA VAL A 45 1.06 -2.86 -1.19
C VAL A 45 -0.42 -2.86 -1.57
N LEU A 46 -0.92 -1.78 -2.16
CA LEU A 46 -2.32 -1.71 -2.61
C LEU A 46 -2.63 -2.77 -3.68
N GLU A 47 -1.74 -2.98 -4.64
CA GLU A 47 -1.90 -4.02 -5.66
C GLU A 47 -2.01 -5.41 -5.05
N LEU A 48 -1.19 -5.72 -4.04
CA LEU A 48 -1.26 -7.00 -3.34
C LEU A 48 -2.57 -7.15 -2.55
N ILE A 49 -3.09 -6.06 -1.97
CA ILE A 49 -4.39 -6.07 -1.28
C ILE A 49 -5.52 -6.31 -2.28
N GLY A 50 -5.56 -5.58 -3.39
CA GLY A 50 -6.58 -5.76 -4.44
C GLY A 50 -6.58 -7.17 -5.03
N LYS A 51 -5.41 -7.82 -5.09
CA LYS A 51 -5.27 -9.23 -5.50
C LYS A 51 -5.61 -10.25 -4.39
N GLY A 52 -5.98 -9.80 -3.20
CA GLY A 52 -6.22 -10.65 -2.03
C GLY A 52 -4.98 -11.40 -1.53
N ARG A 53 -3.78 -10.96 -1.91
CA ARG A 53 -2.49 -11.54 -1.49
C ARG A 53 -1.98 -10.96 -0.18
N LEU A 54 -2.56 -9.83 0.23
CA LEU A 54 -2.26 -9.15 1.48
C LEU A 54 -3.56 -8.68 2.13
N SER A 55 -3.68 -8.80 3.44
CA SER A 55 -4.79 -8.18 4.16
C SER A 55 -4.54 -6.69 4.35
N ILE A 56 -5.62 -5.91 4.51
CA ILE A 56 -5.52 -4.47 4.78
C ILE A 56 -4.74 -4.18 6.06
N GLY A 57 -4.98 -4.94 7.12
CA GLY A 57 -4.25 -4.81 8.38
C GLY A 57 -2.75 -5.05 8.20
N ARG A 58 -2.35 -6.05 7.39
CA ARG A 58 -0.94 -6.30 7.12
C ARG A 58 -0.31 -5.23 6.24
N GLY A 59 -1.05 -4.69 5.27
CA GLY A 59 -0.60 -3.55 4.48
C GLY A 59 -0.38 -2.30 5.33
N ALA A 60 -1.29 -2.04 6.26
CA ALA A 60 -1.19 -0.96 7.24
C ALA A 60 0.06 -1.08 8.12
N GLU A 61 0.34 -2.28 8.65
CA GLU A 61 1.58 -2.54 9.40
C GLU A 61 2.85 -2.27 8.58
N ILE A 62 2.89 -2.72 7.32
CA ILE A 62 4.07 -2.56 6.44
C ILE A 62 4.32 -1.09 6.11
N LEU A 63 3.26 -0.32 5.88
CA LEU A 63 3.34 1.10 5.56
C LEU A 63 3.39 2.00 6.80
N GLU A 64 3.39 1.42 8.01
CA GLU A 64 3.32 2.13 9.30
C GLU A 64 2.12 3.12 9.36
N ARG A 65 0.97 2.72 8.81
CA ARG A 65 -0.27 3.51 8.78
C ARG A 65 -1.39 2.81 9.55
N ALA A 66 -2.46 3.53 9.86
CA ALA A 66 -3.68 2.93 10.37
C ALA A 66 -4.48 2.24 9.24
N PRO A 67 -5.25 1.16 9.53
CA PRO A 67 -6.03 0.45 8.52
C PRO A 67 -7.00 1.33 7.70
N TYR A 68 -7.59 2.36 8.31
CA TYR A 68 -8.49 3.28 7.61
C TYR A 68 -7.75 4.17 6.59
N GLU A 69 -6.47 4.45 6.80
CA GLU A 69 -5.64 5.25 5.89
C GLU A 69 -5.31 4.48 4.62
N ILE A 70 -5.34 3.15 4.65
CA ILE A 70 -5.15 2.30 3.47
C ILE A 70 -6.32 2.45 2.50
N TYR A 71 -7.56 2.55 2.99
CA TYR A 71 -8.72 2.82 2.14
C TYR A 71 -8.64 4.20 1.49
N ARG A 72 -8.24 5.23 2.26
CA ARG A 72 -8.03 6.58 1.73
C ARG A 72 -6.93 6.61 0.66
N LEU A 73 -5.82 5.94 0.94
CA LEU A 73 -4.70 5.82 0.00
C LEU A 73 -5.10 5.11 -1.30
N ALA A 74 -5.98 4.11 -1.21
CA ALA A 74 -6.50 3.40 -2.36
C ALA A 74 -7.42 4.28 -3.22
N GLU A 75 -8.27 5.08 -2.60
CA GLU A 75 -9.12 6.07 -3.28
C GLU A 75 -8.26 7.13 -3.98
N GLU A 76 -7.25 7.69 -3.30
CA GLU A 76 -6.31 8.67 -3.86
C GLU A 76 -5.54 8.14 -5.08
N LYS A 77 -5.31 6.83 -5.13
CA LYS A 77 -4.53 6.16 -6.19
C LYS A 77 -5.40 5.40 -7.20
N ASP A 78 -6.72 5.52 -7.11
CA ASP A 78 -7.70 4.83 -7.97
C ASP A 78 -7.49 3.31 -8.02
N VAL A 79 -7.22 2.69 -6.87
CA VAL A 79 -7.04 1.23 -6.73
C VAL A 79 -8.22 0.64 -5.96
N ASP A 80 -8.91 -0.33 -6.57
CA ASP A 80 -9.95 -1.09 -5.89
C ASP A 80 -9.35 -2.15 -4.95
N ILE A 81 -9.50 -1.93 -3.65
CA ILE A 81 -9.06 -2.84 -2.58
C ILE A 81 -10.23 -3.36 -1.73
N GLY A 82 -11.47 -3.10 -2.18
CA GLY A 82 -12.69 -3.48 -1.48
C GLY A 82 -13.11 -4.93 -1.72
N ALA A 83 -14.08 -5.39 -0.93
CA ALA A 83 -14.79 -6.61 -1.27
C ALA A 83 -15.62 -6.34 -2.53
N THR A 84 -15.39 -7.14 -3.58
CA THR A 84 -16.27 -7.12 -4.75
C THR A 84 -17.72 -7.39 -4.32
N MET A 85 -18.69 -6.90 -5.09
CA MET A 85 -20.11 -7.16 -4.81
C MET A 85 -20.44 -8.65 -4.74
N GLU A 86 -19.71 -9.49 -5.47
CA GLU A 86 -19.85 -10.94 -5.40
C GLU A 86 -19.37 -11.49 -4.05
N GLN A 87 -18.19 -11.06 -3.58
CA GLN A 87 -17.66 -11.43 -2.28
C GLN A 87 -18.56 -10.96 -1.14
N TYR A 88 -19.11 -9.74 -1.23
CA TYR A 88 -20.09 -9.23 -0.28
C TYR A 88 -21.35 -10.10 -0.22
N LYS A 89 -21.96 -10.40 -1.39
CA LYS A 89 -23.15 -11.28 -1.47
C LYS A 89 -22.87 -12.70 -0.95
N LYS A 90 -21.67 -13.22 -1.15
CA LYS A 90 -21.25 -14.52 -0.62
C LYS A 90 -21.13 -14.46 0.91
N GLY A 91 -20.47 -13.42 1.44
CA GLY A 91 -20.35 -13.18 2.87
C GLY A 91 -21.71 -13.07 3.56
N LYS A 92 -22.62 -12.28 2.98
CA LYS A 92 -24.00 -12.11 3.48
C LYS A 92 -24.74 -13.45 3.59
N ARG A 93 -24.75 -14.27 2.53
CA ARG A 93 -25.39 -15.60 2.53
C ARG A 93 -24.82 -16.54 3.59
N ILE A 94 -23.51 -16.49 3.83
CA ILE A 94 -22.86 -17.32 4.86
C ILE A 94 -23.27 -16.85 6.26
N ALA A 95 -23.33 -15.54 6.49
CA ALA A 95 -23.77 -14.97 7.76
C ALA A 95 -25.24 -15.33 8.05
N GLU A 96 -26.13 -15.18 7.08
CA GLU A 96 -27.56 -15.54 7.21
C GLU A 96 -27.73 -17.03 7.56
N ARG A 97 -27.02 -17.93 6.87
CA ARG A 97 -27.06 -19.37 7.17
C ARG A 97 -26.58 -19.73 8.58
N LYS A 98 -25.61 -18.98 9.13
CA LYS A 98 -25.13 -19.24 10.49
C LYS A 98 -26.14 -18.82 11.53
N ILE A 99 -26.82 -17.69 11.31
CA ILE A 99 -27.89 -17.21 12.18
C ILE A 99 -29.04 -18.23 12.19
N GLU A 100 -29.47 -18.70 11.01
CA GLU A 100 -30.52 -19.73 10.88
C GLU A 100 -30.14 -21.10 11.47
N ALA A 101 -28.84 -21.39 11.67
CA ALA A 101 -28.37 -22.65 12.24
C ALA A 101 -28.14 -22.60 13.76
N GLU A 102 -28.18 -21.40 14.35
CA GLU A 102 -28.06 -21.18 15.80
C GLU A 102 -29.44 -20.95 16.48
N GLU A 103 -30.51 -20.83 15.70
CA GLU A 103 -31.93 -20.86 16.13
C GLU A 103 -32.53 -22.28 16.06
#